data_AF-A0A7C1S3C3-F1
#
_entry.id   AF-A0A7C1S3C3-F1
#
_cell.length_a   1.000
_cell.length_b   1.000
_cell.length_c   1.000
_cell.angle_alpha   90.00
_cell.angle_beta   90.00
_cell.angle_gamma   90.00
#
_symmetry.space_group_name_H-M   'P 1'
#
loop_
_entity.id
_entity.type
_entity.pdbx_description
1 polymer ?
#
loop_
_entity_poly.entity_id
_entity_poly.type
_entity_poly.pdbx_seq_one_letter_code
_entity_poly.pdbx_strand_id
1 'polypeptide(L)'
;MGYANTEYDTHYMNLAYTPQKALSLAIASRVFHKIPMGTDFGSYPTNIKFDDFSVNYEKDLAVYNGRDEFIYTNSNQIDPKSTKNLQHIAGFGDSKVVNYEGTGAYFLDKLKDGVWRLEVMPDAISVKNPLGENSPDKKVTVINWKTAKMEVKLADLGEKFSVKALNTGNTFTTETAVKSFNIRPGTYLLKSQNTSFEGKDSTALKNLYLKEFTAPETNVDQTYLKHEPVKVHTAGQAFAIDARIVSNEKVTQVEVFLQNGNSYDHLNLEREKGYTFIAKVPEKLLIPGFLKYRILVHTEANTYTFPGNVQGSPADWDFYSDKQYSVTILPTNAPVYLFNASEDSERLVMGWQPENELVPTATPGEAEYQFHIKNLVNPDVLAKNGDSIYDYSFRYNFTNKISGENKAFLSANRLILKARVLSEKPEKMQVAFLLKNGSAYGKTITLSTENEEYPISLNDLKPVKTVTLPRPYPTFLPYYFEPENSGDFQLGNTEALQFSIGPEMNEEEQRSAHDLSIISVSLK
;
A
#
# COMPACT_ATOMS: atom_id res chain seq x y z
N MET A 1 30.35 -17.02 -1.96
CA MET A 1 29.91 -15.71 -1.42
C MET A 1 28.47 -15.51 -1.85
N GLY A 2 27.57 -15.20 -0.92
CA GLY A 2 26.20 -14.84 -1.28
C GLY A 2 26.22 -13.47 -1.98
N TYR A 3 25.78 -13.44 -3.23
CA TYR A 3 25.62 -12.18 -3.99
C TYR A 3 24.26 -11.51 -3.72
N ALA A 4 23.37 -12.20 -3.00
CA ALA A 4 22.03 -11.75 -2.62
C ALA A 4 21.73 -12.12 -1.17
N ASN A 5 20.92 -11.31 -0.50
CA ASN A 5 20.39 -11.59 0.83
C ASN A 5 18.95 -12.10 0.69
N THR A 6 18.76 -13.39 0.95
CA THR A 6 17.44 -14.06 0.93
C THR A 6 16.90 -14.31 2.34
N GLU A 7 17.60 -13.88 3.39
CA GLU A 7 17.28 -14.18 4.79
C GLU A 7 16.58 -13.01 5.52
N TYR A 8 16.69 -11.79 4.99
CA TYR A 8 16.12 -10.58 5.60
C TYR A 8 15.11 -9.88 4.69
N ASP A 9 13.93 -10.48 4.57
CA ASP A 9 12.82 -10.02 3.72
C ASP A 9 12.34 -8.60 4.07
N THR A 10 12.60 -8.15 5.30
CA THR A 10 12.20 -6.83 5.80
C THR A 10 13.04 -5.66 5.24
N HIS A 11 14.23 -5.94 4.68
CA HIS A 11 15.21 -4.92 4.27
C HIS A 11 15.37 -4.80 2.75
N TYR A 12 14.31 -5.01 1.97
CA TYR A 12 14.33 -4.69 0.54
C TYR A 12 14.37 -3.17 0.32
N MET A 13 15.60 -2.65 0.17
CA MET A 13 15.90 -1.22 0.15
C MET A 13 17.08 -0.92 -0.79
N ASN A 14 16.80 -0.16 -1.84
CA ASN A 14 17.77 0.25 -2.85
C ASN A 14 17.23 1.50 -3.61
N LEU A 15 18.08 2.45 -3.97
CA LEU A 15 17.63 3.65 -4.69
C LEU A 15 17.03 3.33 -6.07
N ALA A 16 17.63 2.41 -6.83
CA ALA A 16 17.17 2.04 -8.15
C ALA A 16 15.93 1.13 -8.10
N TYR A 17 15.84 0.20 -7.14
CA TYR A 17 14.75 -0.79 -7.09
C TYR A 17 13.59 -0.41 -6.15
N THR A 18 13.83 0.46 -5.16
CA THR A 18 12.82 0.94 -4.21
C THR A 18 13.01 2.45 -3.95
N PRO A 19 12.90 3.30 -4.98
CA PRO A 19 13.20 4.73 -4.88
C PRO A 19 12.45 5.43 -3.75
N GLN A 20 11.16 5.10 -3.56
CA GLN A 20 10.34 5.67 -2.48
C GLN A 20 10.91 5.39 -1.09
N LYS A 21 11.39 4.16 -0.83
CA LYS A 21 12.05 3.79 0.45
C LYS A 21 13.42 4.45 0.62
N ALA A 22 14.17 4.65 -0.46
CA ALA A 22 15.44 5.36 -0.39
C ALA A 22 15.23 6.85 -0.05
N LEU A 23 14.20 7.47 -0.63
CA LEU A 23 13.79 8.84 -0.31
C LEU A 23 13.24 8.95 1.13
N SER A 24 12.50 7.96 1.62
CA SER A 24 12.03 7.96 3.00
C SER A 24 13.19 7.88 4.01
N LEU A 25 14.25 7.13 3.70
CA LEU A 25 15.49 7.16 4.49
C LEU A 25 16.21 8.51 4.42
N ALA A 26 16.24 9.15 3.26
CA ALA A 26 16.80 10.49 3.16
C ALA A 26 16.04 11.47 4.07
N ILE A 27 14.71 11.38 4.11
CA ILE A 27 13.85 12.16 5.02
C ILE A 27 14.15 11.80 6.48
N ALA A 28 14.20 10.52 6.84
CA ALA A 28 14.53 10.07 8.19
C ALA A 28 15.90 10.58 8.65
N SER A 29 16.91 10.59 7.77
CA SER A 29 18.20 11.20 8.04
C SER A 29 18.06 12.69 8.40
N ARG A 30 17.20 13.45 7.72
CA ARG A 30 16.96 14.87 8.08
C ARG A 30 16.29 15.00 9.44
N VAL A 31 15.38 14.09 9.81
CA VAL A 31 14.81 14.04 11.16
C VAL A 31 15.92 13.90 12.20
N PHE A 32 16.82 12.92 12.05
CA PHE A 32 17.94 12.71 12.98
C PHE A 32 18.89 13.90 13.12
N HIS A 33 19.07 14.70 12.06
CA HIS A 33 19.97 15.85 12.09
C HIS A 33 19.31 17.15 12.56
N LYS A 34 17.98 17.28 12.44
CA LYS A 34 17.27 18.55 12.67
C LYS A 34 16.40 18.54 13.92
N ILE A 35 15.87 17.38 14.31
CA ILE A 35 14.98 17.26 15.45
C ILE A 35 15.82 16.89 16.68
N PRO A 36 15.79 17.70 17.75
CA PRO A 36 16.44 17.33 19.00
C PRO A 36 15.89 16.01 19.55
N MET A 37 16.79 15.16 20.04
CA MET A 37 16.41 13.88 20.65
C MET A 37 15.47 14.12 21.84
N GLY A 38 14.37 13.36 21.89
CA GLY A 38 13.36 13.49 22.95
C GLY A 38 12.33 14.60 22.74
N THR A 39 12.33 15.28 21.58
CA THR A 39 11.25 16.21 21.22
C THR A 39 9.94 15.44 21.10
N ASP A 40 8.91 15.94 21.77
CA ASP A 40 7.55 15.40 21.74
C ASP A 40 6.68 16.22 20.78
N PHE A 41 5.99 15.52 19.87
CA PHE A 41 5.05 16.10 18.91
C PHE A 41 3.62 15.58 19.12
N GLY A 42 3.35 14.96 20.27
CA GLY A 42 2.08 14.33 20.59
C GLY A 42 1.95 12.92 20.01
N SER A 43 0.73 12.41 20.06
CA SER A 43 0.36 11.04 19.66
C SER A 43 -0.32 10.99 18.30
N TYR A 44 -0.41 9.81 17.71
CA TYR A 44 -1.14 9.67 16.45
C TYR A 44 -2.63 9.99 16.64
N PRO A 45 -3.28 10.72 15.71
CA PRO A 45 -2.78 11.17 14.40
C PRO A 45 -2.19 12.59 14.38
N THR A 46 -2.07 13.32 15.49
CA THR A 46 -1.59 14.71 15.48
C THR A 46 -0.12 14.80 15.08
N ASN A 47 0.67 13.79 15.45
CA ASN A 47 2.11 13.70 15.18
C ASN A 47 2.48 13.26 13.75
N ILE A 48 1.51 13.09 12.83
CA ILE A 48 1.81 12.79 11.43
C ILE A 48 2.41 14.00 10.69
N LYS A 49 2.31 15.20 11.28
CA LYS A 49 2.97 16.41 10.82
C LYS A 49 3.73 17.03 11.99
N PHE A 50 5.03 17.19 11.83
CA PHE A 50 5.90 17.71 12.87
C PHE A 50 7.03 18.53 12.25
N ASP A 51 7.23 19.76 12.73
CA ASP A 51 8.16 20.72 12.11
C ASP A 51 7.95 20.81 10.58
N ASP A 52 9.01 20.62 9.78
CA ASP A 52 8.98 20.60 8.32
C ASP A 52 8.68 19.21 7.71
N PHE A 53 8.25 18.24 8.53
CA PHE A 53 8.01 16.86 8.12
C PHE A 53 6.52 16.51 8.12
N SER A 54 6.14 15.61 7.22
CA SER A 54 4.81 14.98 7.25
C SER A 54 4.82 13.56 6.71
N VAL A 55 3.96 12.71 7.25
CA VAL A 55 3.74 11.32 6.83
C VAL A 55 2.25 11.11 6.60
N ASN A 56 1.88 10.44 5.51
CA ASN A 56 0.52 10.09 5.16
C ASN A 56 0.52 8.70 4.50
N TYR A 57 0.09 7.68 5.26
CA TYR A 57 0.11 6.30 4.79
C TYR A 57 -0.93 6.05 3.68
N GLU A 58 -2.10 6.70 3.73
CA GLU A 58 -3.15 6.56 2.71
C GLU A 58 -2.67 6.98 1.31
N LYS A 59 -1.75 7.95 1.25
CA LYS A 59 -1.12 8.44 0.02
C LYS A 59 0.25 7.82 -0.26
N ASP A 60 0.70 6.88 0.58
CA ASP A 60 2.06 6.33 0.56
C ASP A 60 3.13 7.45 0.47
N LEU A 61 2.96 8.49 1.29
CA LEU A 61 3.67 9.77 1.17
C LEU A 61 4.37 10.17 2.47
N ALA A 62 5.67 10.34 2.42
CA ALA A 62 6.46 11.09 3.40
C ALA A 62 7.08 12.31 2.71
N VAL A 63 7.15 13.43 3.43
CA VAL A 63 7.67 14.71 2.92
C VAL A 63 8.56 15.38 3.95
N TYR A 64 9.66 15.94 3.48
CA TYR A 64 10.43 16.97 4.17
C TYR A 64 10.37 18.25 3.33
N ASN A 65 9.76 19.30 3.88
CA ASN A 65 9.51 20.58 3.21
C ASN A 65 10.28 21.72 3.89
N GLY A 66 11.60 21.63 3.84
CA GLY A 66 12.49 22.65 4.38
C GLY A 66 12.52 23.93 3.55
N ARG A 67 13.21 24.95 4.06
CA ARG A 67 13.39 26.23 3.34
C ARG A 67 14.21 26.07 2.04
N ASP A 68 15.23 25.21 2.06
CA ASP A 68 16.22 25.01 1.01
C ASP A 68 16.20 23.60 0.39
N GLU A 69 15.50 22.65 1.00
CA GLU A 69 15.35 21.27 0.53
C GLU A 69 13.87 20.88 0.46
N PHE A 70 13.49 20.18 -0.62
CA PHE A 70 12.16 19.60 -0.75
C PHE A 70 12.24 18.13 -1.18
N ILE A 71 11.93 17.21 -0.26
CA ILE A 71 12.07 15.77 -0.46
C ILE A 71 10.70 15.10 -0.27
N TYR A 72 10.28 14.22 -1.20
CA TYR A 72 9.00 13.52 -1.10
C TYR A 72 9.04 12.13 -1.73
N THR A 73 8.31 11.18 -1.13
CA THR A 73 8.32 9.77 -1.55
C THR A 73 7.22 9.42 -2.55
N ASN A 74 6.27 10.32 -2.82
CA ASN A 74 5.20 10.08 -3.78
C ASN A 74 4.58 11.39 -4.31
N SER A 75 3.72 11.24 -5.31
CA SER A 75 3.01 12.35 -5.95
C SER A 75 2.22 13.15 -4.92
N ASN A 76 2.35 14.47 -4.95
CA ASN A 76 1.73 15.37 -4.00
C ASN A 76 1.43 16.75 -4.63
N GLN A 77 0.70 17.59 -3.90
CA GLN A 77 0.35 18.96 -4.30
C GLN A 77 0.82 19.98 -3.26
N ILE A 78 1.87 19.65 -2.50
CA ILE A 78 2.40 20.51 -1.43
C ILE A 78 3.20 21.65 -2.07
N ASP A 79 2.98 22.88 -1.59
CA ASP A 79 3.81 24.02 -1.96
C ASP A 79 5.17 23.92 -1.24
N PRO A 80 6.29 24.02 -1.98
CA PRO A 80 7.59 24.16 -1.34
C PRO A 80 7.60 25.36 -0.41
N LYS A 81 8.11 25.19 0.81
CA LYS A 81 8.13 26.23 1.84
C LYS A 81 8.83 27.51 1.35
N SER A 82 9.81 27.39 0.46
CA SER A 82 10.39 28.55 -0.22
C SER A 82 10.97 28.24 -1.60
N THR A 83 10.20 28.53 -2.66
CA THR A 83 10.64 28.35 -4.06
C THR A 83 11.89 29.13 -4.43
N LYS A 84 12.12 30.31 -3.83
CA LYS A 84 13.31 31.14 -4.08
C LYS A 84 14.58 30.57 -3.46
N ASN A 85 14.47 29.92 -2.31
CA ASN A 85 15.62 29.46 -1.55
C ASN A 85 15.97 27.98 -1.82
N LEU A 86 15.16 27.24 -2.59
CA LEU A 86 15.43 25.85 -2.95
C LEU A 86 16.84 25.69 -3.52
N GLN A 87 17.58 24.76 -2.92
CA GLN A 87 18.90 24.30 -3.34
C GLN A 87 18.87 22.82 -3.75
N HIS A 88 17.92 22.05 -3.23
CA HIS A 88 17.82 20.62 -3.49
C HIS A 88 16.36 20.15 -3.56
N ILE A 89 16.05 19.31 -4.54
CA ILE A 89 14.78 18.60 -4.63
C ILE A 89 15.08 17.13 -4.87
N ALA A 90 14.43 16.24 -4.13
CA ALA A 90 14.50 14.81 -4.36
C ALA A 90 13.09 14.21 -4.34
N GLY A 91 12.68 13.57 -5.42
CA GLY A 91 11.27 13.22 -5.61
C GLY A 91 11.05 11.88 -6.29
N PHE A 92 9.91 11.28 -5.96
CA PHE A 92 9.27 10.22 -6.74
C PHE A 92 7.85 10.66 -7.09
N GLY A 93 7.47 10.56 -8.36
CA GLY A 93 6.18 11.04 -8.85
C GLY A 93 6.14 12.56 -9.03
N ASP A 94 4.95 13.16 -8.83
CA ASP A 94 4.69 14.58 -9.12
C ASP A 94 4.75 15.48 -7.89
N SER A 95 5.06 16.75 -8.10
CA SER A 95 4.85 17.85 -7.17
C SER A 95 4.43 19.12 -7.91
N LYS A 96 4.23 20.21 -7.17
CA LYS A 96 3.98 21.52 -7.77
C LYS A 96 5.16 22.08 -8.57
N VAL A 97 6.38 21.60 -8.32
CA VAL A 97 7.60 22.08 -8.98
C VAL A 97 8.21 21.11 -9.98
N VAL A 98 7.87 19.82 -9.91
CA VAL A 98 8.32 18.81 -10.87
C VAL A 98 7.18 17.86 -11.21
N ASN A 99 6.91 17.64 -12.49
CA ASN A 99 6.01 16.56 -12.94
C ASN A 99 6.84 15.56 -13.74
N TYR A 100 6.67 14.27 -13.43
CA TYR A 100 7.47 13.21 -14.05
C TYR A 100 6.62 11.97 -14.30
N GLU A 101 6.61 11.51 -15.55
CA GLU A 101 5.83 10.33 -15.96
C GLU A 101 6.52 8.99 -15.61
N GLY A 102 7.84 9.01 -15.34
CA GLY A 102 8.58 7.82 -14.96
C GLY A 102 8.35 7.39 -13.51
N THR A 103 8.85 6.21 -13.18
CA THR A 103 8.77 5.59 -11.85
C THR A 103 10.15 5.41 -11.21
N GLY A 104 11.13 6.20 -11.64
CA GLY A 104 12.41 6.39 -10.97
C GLY A 104 12.39 7.59 -10.02
N ALA A 105 13.31 7.61 -9.05
CA ALA A 105 13.59 8.83 -8.30
C ALA A 105 14.35 9.85 -9.18
N TYR A 106 14.19 11.13 -8.87
CA TYR A 106 14.99 12.19 -9.47
C TYR A 106 15.51 13.16 -8.42
N PHE A 107 16.62 13.82 -8.75
CA PHE A 107 17.31 14.77 -7.89
C PHE A 107 17.64 16.03 -8.68
N LEU A 108 17.29 17.19 -8.13
CA LEU A 108 17.68 18.50 -8.66
C LEU A 108 18.56 19.19 -7.63
N ASP A 109 19.81 19.46 -7.98
CA ASP A 109 20.78 20.18 -7.16
C ASP A 109 21.13 21.52 -7.79
N LYS A 110 20.93 22.61 -7.05
CA LYS A 110 21.27 23.95 -7.52
C LYS A 110 22.78 24.13 -7.50
N LEU A 111 23.34 24.49 -8.64
CA LEU A 111 24.78 24.80 -8.78
C LEU A 111 25.03 26.30 -8.57
N LYS A 112 24.13 27.12 -9.11
CA LYS A 112 23.99 28.55 -8.87
C LYS A 112 22.62 29.01 -9.37
N ASP A 113 22.28 30.28 -9.18
CA ASP A 113 21.03 30.84 -9.73
C ASP A 113 20.91 30.57 -11.23
N GLY A 114 19.80 29.92 -11.61
CA GLY A 114 19.50 29.55 -12.98
C GLY A 114 20.30 28.37 -13.54
N VAL A 115 21.06 27.63 -12.71
CA VAL A 115 21.80 26.44 -13.13
C VAL A 115 21.60 25.30 -12.14
N TRP A 116 21.07 24.19 -12.63
CA TRP A 116 20.74 23.01 -11.85
C TRP A 116 21.33 21.75 -12.47
N ARG A 117 21.80 20.83 -11.64
CA ARG A 117 22.09 19.45 -12.02
C ARG A 117 20.82 18.63 -11.77
N LEU A 118 20.33 17.95 -12.80
CA LEU A 118 19.25 16.97 -12.70
C LEU A 118 19.86 15.57 -12.80
N GLU A 119 19.49 14.69 -11.90
CA GLU A 119 19.77 13.25 -11.97
C GLU A 119 18.44 12.50 -12.01
N VAL A 120 18.32 11.54 -12.93
CA VAL A 120 17.11 10.73 -13.11
C VAL A 120 17.50 9.25 -13.04
N MET A 121 16.97 8.55 -12.04
CA MET A 121 17.11 7.11 -11.90
C MET A 121 16.20 6.38 -12.90
N PRO A 122 16.55 5.16 -13.34
CA PRO A 122 15.66 4.37 -14.19
C PRO A 122 14.36 4.02 -13.47
N ASP A 123 13.36 3.67 -14.28
CA ASP A 123 12.05 3.29 -13.77
C ASP A 123 12.15 2.01 -12.95
N ALA A 124 11.63 2.05 -11.73
CA ALA A 124 11.47 0.88 -10.88
C ALA A 124 10.02 0.39 -10.97
N ILE A 125 9.80 -0.83 -11.45
CA ILE A 125 8.45 -1.40 -11.61
C ILE A 125 8.32 -2.63 -10.73
N SER A 126 7.53 -2.53 -9.66
CA SER A 126 7.16 -3.69 -8.83
C SER A 126 6.25 -4.62 -9.64
N VAL A 127 6.71 -5.86 -9.81
CA VAL A 127 6.03 -6.92 -10.59
C VAL A 127 5.50 -8.05 -9.70
N LYS A 128 6.04 -8.21 -8.48
CA LYS A 128 5.57 -9.19 -7.48
C LYS A 128 5.67 -8.63 -6.05
N ASN A 129 5.15 -9.36 -5.06
CA ASN A 129 5.27 -9.02 -3.64
C ASN A 129 6.75 -9.22 -3.17
N PRO A 130 7.45 -8.15 -2.74
CA PRO A 130 8.81 -8.23 -2.24
C PRO A 130 8.93 -8.73 -0.79
N LEU A 131 7.81 -8.86 -0.06
CA LEU A 131 7.76 -9.29 1.35
C LEU A 131 7.14 -10.69 1.51
N GLY A 132 7.00 -11.44 0.42
CA GLY A 132 6.63 -12.85 0.49
C GLY A 132 7.87 -13.74 0.44
N GLU A 133 7.67 -15.05 0.28
CA GLU A 133 8.77 -16.02 0.16
C GLU A 133 9.81 -15.59 -0.88
N ASN A 134 11.07 -15.50 -0.45
CA ASN A 134 12.17 -14.98 -1.26
C ASN A 134 12.99 -16.08 -1.92
N SER A 135 13.39 -15.83 -3.16
CA SER A 135 14.25 -16.71 -3.96
C SER A 135 15.11 -15.85 -4.89
N PRO A 136 16.38 -16.18 -5.13
CA PRO A 136 17.21 -15.48 -6.11
C PRO A 136 16.64 -15.51 -7.54
N ASP A 137 15.80 -16.50 -7.85
CA ASP A 137 15.16 -16.65 -9.17
C ASP A 137 13.86 -15.84 -9.28
N LYS A 138 13.42 -15.20 -8.19
CA LYS A 138 12.20 -14.40 -8.14
C LYS A 138 12.51 -12.92 -8.39
N LYS A 139 12.10 -12.42 -9.56
CA LYS A 139 12.05 -10.98 -9.83
C LYS A 139 10.84 -10.34 -9.13
N VAL A 140 11.10 -9.37 -8.25
CA VAL A 140 10.06 -8.61 -7.52
C VAL A 140 9.91 -7.18 -8.02
N THR A 141 11.01 -6.58 -8.49
CA THR A 141 11.06 -5.30 -9.20
C THR A 141 11.95 -5.44 -10.42
N VAL A 142 11.53 -4.86 -11.54
CA VAL A 142 12.35 -4.73 -12.76
C VAL A 142 12.70 -3.27 -13.01
N ILE A 143 13.84 -3.07 -13.68
CA ILE A 143 14.41 -1.79 -14.05
C ILE A 143 14.18 -1.58 -15.54
N ASN A 144 13.63 -0.43 -15.90
CA ASN A 144 13.43 -0.06 -17.30
C ASN A 144 14.06 1.30 -17.62
N TRP A 145 14.92 1.32 -18.65
CA TRP A 145 15.52 2.55 -19.15
C TRP A 145 14.66 3.13 -20.27
N LYS A 146 13.68 3.92 -19.89
CA LYS A 146 12.71 4.51 -20.82
C LYS A 146 12.86 6.03 -20.89
N THR A 147 12.60 6.59 -22.07
CA THR A 147 12.34 8.02 -22.22
C THR A 147 10.93 8.37 -21.71
N ALA A 148 10.84 9.34 -20.81
CA ALA A 148 9.59 9.82 -20.22
C ALA A 148 9.52 11.35 -20.28
N LYS A 149 8.30 11.89 -20.22
CA LYS A 149 8.10 13.34 -20.14
C LYS A 149 8.39 13.84 -18.73
N MET A 150 9.06 14.98 -18.64
CA MET A 150 9.30 15.71 -17.41
C MET A 150 8.90 17.18 -17.59
N GLU A 151 8.49 17.82 -16.50
CA GLU A 151 8.27 19.26 -16.40
C GLU A 151 8.95 19.78 -15.13
N VAL A 152 9.68 20.89 -15.23
CA VAL A 152 10.37 21.53 -14.10
C VAL A 152 9.97 23.00 -14.01
N LYS A 153 9.39 23.40 -12.88
CA LYS A 153 8.81 24.73 -12.60
C LYS A 153 9.61 25.44 -11.51
N LEU A 154 10.86 25.81 -11.82
CA LEU A 154 11.73 26.57 -10.91
C LEU A 154 11.86 28.02 -11.37
N ALA A 155 11.67 28.94 -10.43
CA ALA A 155 11.58 30.37 -10.74
C ALA A 155 12.85 30.92 -11.39
N ASP A 156 14.03 30.44 -10.99
CA ASP A 156 15.32 30.91 -11.51
C ASP A 156 15.74 30.23 -12.83
N LEU A 157 15.15 29.07 -13.17
CA LEU A 157 15.28 28.47 -14.50
C LEU A 157 14.45 29.21 -15.56
N GLY A 158 13.34 29.82 -15.13
CA GLY A 158 12.38 30.48 -16.01
C GLY A 158 11.57 29.48 -16.84
N GLU A 159 10.88 30.00 -17.87
CA GLU A 159 9.98 29.19 -18.70
C GLU A 159 10.71 28.41 -19.80
N LYS A 160 11.89 28.88 -20.18
CA LYS A 160 12.74 28.30 -21.22
C LYS A 160 14.15 28.16 -20.67
N PHE A 161 14.70 26.96 -20.76
CA PHE A 161 16.05 26.62 -20.34
C PHE A 161 16.59 25.53 -21.26
N SER A 162 17.91 25.34 -21.30
CA SER A 162 18.52 24.23 -22.04
C SER A 162 18.69 23.01 -21.13
N VAL A 163 18.55 21.80 -21.68
CA VAL A 163 18.88 20.53 -21.02
C VAL A 163 20.05 19.89 -21.75
N LYS A 164 21.18 19.68 -21.07
CA LYS A 164 22.39 19.09 -21.66
C LYS A 164 22.81 17.85 -20.87
N ALA A 165 22.96 16.71 -21.53
CA ALA A 165 23.48 15.50 -20.90
C ALA A 165 24.89 15.70 -20.32
N LEU A 166 25.15 15.08 -19.16
CA LEU A 166 26.40 15.22 -18.40
C LEU A 166 27.17 13.90 -18.28
N ASN A 167 26.54 12.81 -17.82
CA ASN A 167 27.25 11.55 -17.54
C ASN A 167 27.86 10.92 -18.80
N THR A 168 28.95 10.18 -18.59
CA THR A 168 29.68 9.47 -19.66
C THR A 168 28.73 8.55 -20.43
N GLY A 169 28.83 8.58 -21.77
CA GLY A 169 27.98 7.79 -22.67
C GLY A 169 26.57 8.39 -22.90
N ASN A 170 26.17 9.43 -22.17
CA ASN A 170 24.89 10.06 -22.38
C ASN A 170 24.93 11.09 -23.52
N THR A 171 24.59 10.63 -24.72
CA THR A 171 24.48 11.46 -25.93
C THR A 171 23.09 12.06 -26.15
N PHE A 172 22.20 11.98 -25.16
CA PHE A 172 20.80 12.38 -25.32
C PHE A 172 20.66 13.89 -25.51
N THR A 173 19.90 14.25 -26.52
CA THR A 173 19.46 15.62 -26.78
C THR A 173 17.95 15.67 -26.73
N THR A 174 17.41 16.76 -26.19
CA THR A 174 15.98 17.03 -26.18
C THR A 174 15.74 18.48 -26.53
N GLU A 175 14.66 18.72 -27.26
CA GLU A 175 14.09 20.05 -27.33
C GLU A 175 13.31 20.32 -26.06
N THR A 176 13.31 21.58 -25.63
CA THR A 176 12.56 22.03 -24.46
C THR A 176 11.37 22.84 -24.94
N ALA A 177 10.17 22.35 -24.65
CA ALA A 177 8.97 23.18 -24.67
C ALA A 177 8.96 24.11 -23.43
N VAL A 178 7.89 24.88 -23.23
CA VAL A 178 7.72 25.68 -22.01
C VAL A 178 7.76 24.76 -20.80
N LYS A 179 8.84 24.84 -20.01
CA LYS A 179 9.12 24.07 -18.78
C LYS A 179 9.17 22.53 -18.92
N SER A 180 8.86 21.98 -20.10
CA SER A 180 8.71 20.53 -20.32
C SER A 180 9.66 20.01 -21.39
N PHE A 181 10.13 18.78 -21.20
CA PHE A 181 11.08 18.10 -22.07
C PHE A 181 10.97 16.58 -21.90
N ASN A 182 11.50 15.83 -22.86
CA ASN A 182 11.68 14.39 -22.71
C ASN A 182 13.00 14.13 -21.99
N ILE A 183 13.04 13.08 -21.16
CA ILE A 183 14.23 12.72 -20.40
C ILE A 183 14.36 11.20 -20.31
N ARG A 184 15.60 10.70 -20.24
CA ARG A 184 15.90 9.30 -19.96
C ARG A 184 16.81 9.24 -18.72
N PRO A 185 17.06 8.05 -18.14
CA PRO A 185 17.92 7.95 -16.97
C PRO A 185 19.33 8.46 -17.25
N GLY A 186 19.91 9.19 -16.30
CA GLY A 186 21.21 9.86 -16.42
C GLY A 186 21.29 11.19 -15.68
N THR A 187 22.37 11.92 -15.90
CA THR A 187 22.56 13.27 -15.35
C THR A 187 22.58 14.33 -16.44
N TYR A 188 22.07 15.51 -16.09
CA TYR A 188 21.78 16.60 -16.99
C TYR A 188 22.04 17.96 -16.35
N LEU A 189 22.47 18.92 -17.15
CA LEU A 189 22.58 20.33 -16.78
C LEU A 189 21.38 21.08 -17.31
N LEU A 190 20.59 21.64 -16.41
CA LEU A 190 19.48 22.54 -16.69
C LEU A 190 20.00 23.97 -16.52
N LYS A 191 19.85 24.80 -17.54
CA LYS A 191 20.46 26.13 -17.57
C LYS A 191 19.51 27.16 -18.15
N SER A 192 19.18 28.18 -17.37
CA SER A 192 18.33 29.28 -17.80
C SER A 192 18.92 30.02 -19.00
N GLN A 193 18.05 30.67 -19.77
CA GLN A 193 18.48 31.52 -20.87
C GLN A 193 19.43 32.61 -20.37
N ASN A 194 20.51 32.84 -21.11
CA ASN A 194 21.55 33.85 -20.83
C ASN A 194 22.43 33.60 -19.60
N THR A 195 22.36 32.42 -18.98
CA THR A 195 23.28 32.04 -17.91
C THR A 195 24.46 31.24 -18.46
N SER A 196 25.70 31.68 -18.18
CA SER A 196 26.91 30.91 -18.45
C SER A 196 27.20 29.94 -17.31
N PHE A 197 27.74 28.76 -17.59
CA PHE A 197 28.22 27.84 -16.57
C PHE A 197 29.40 27.05 -17.12
N GLU A 198 30.54 27.15 -16.43
CA GLU A 198 31.79 26.46 -16.75
C GLU A 198 32.17 25.54 -15.60
N GLY A 199 31.38 24.48 -15.39
CA GLY A 199 31.73 23.41 -14.46
C GLY A 199 32.71 22.44 -15.11
N LYS A 200 33.73 22.00 -14.36
CA LYS A 200 34.60 20.88 -14.76
C LYS A 200 34.00 19.57 -14.26
N ASP A 201 34.41 18.46 -14.87
CA ASP A 201 33.96 17.12 -14.46
C ASP A 201 34.26 16.82 -12.99
N SER A 202 35.39 17.35 -12.48
CA SER A 202 35.82 17.23 -11.08
C SER A 202 35.17 18.24 -10.14
N THR A 203 34.20 19.05 -10.59
CA THR A 203 33.46 19.94 -9.71
C THR A 203 32.66 19.10 -8.71
N ALA A 204 33.11 19.11 -7.46
CA ALA A 204 32.47 18.41 -6.37
C ALA A 204 31.13 19.08 -6.02
N LEU A 205 30.10 18.26 -5.90
CA LEU A 205 28.77 18.59 -5.43
C LEU A 205 28.52 17.80 -4.15
N LYS A 206 28.93 18.36 -3.02
CA LYS A 206 28.96 17.64 -1.73
C LYS A 206 29.78 16.33 -1.88
N ASN A 207 29.10 15.18 -1.88
CA ASN A 207 29.71 13.85 -1.96
C ASN A 207 29.70 13.24 -3.38
N LEU A 208 29.28 14.00 -4.39
CA LEU A 208 29.15 13.55 -5.78
C LEU A 208 29.98 14.44 -6.73
N TYR A 209 30.21 13.98 -7.95
CA TYR A 209 30.74 14.80 -9.04
C TYR A 209 29.67 15.17 -10.07
N LEU A 210 29.89 16.28 -10.80
CA LEU A 210 28.94 16.81 -11.79
C LEU A 210 28.43 15.76 -12.79
N LYS A 211 29.32 14.88 -13.27
CA LYS A 211 29.01 13.82 -14.26
C LYS A 211 28.73 12.44 -13.65
N GLU A 212 28.86 12.29 -12.34
CA GLU A 212 28.70 10.99 -11.68
C GLU A 212 27.28 10.47 -11.83
N PHE A 213 27.13 9.22 -12.27
CA PHE A 213 25.85 8.53 -12.38
C PHE A 213 26.10 7.03 -12.36
N THR A 214 25.28 6.29 -11.62
CA THR A 214 25.34 4.82 -11.60
C THR A 214 23.94 4.28 -11.40
N ALA A 215 23.54 3.36 -12.27
CA ALA A 215 22.26 2.67 -12.18
C ALA A 215 22.37 1.28 -12.83
N PRO A 216 21.60 0.28 -12.36
CA PRO A 216 21.51 -1.01 -13.02
C PRO A 216 20.93 -0.86 -14.43
N GLU A 217 21.36 -1.71 -15.36
CA GLU A 217 20.80 -1.77 -16.72
C GLU A 217 19.35 -2.25 -16.73
N THR A 218 18.68 -2.09 -17.88
CA THR A 218 17.33 -2.63 -18.07
C THR A 218 17.35 -4.15 -17.89
N ASN A 219 16.37 -4.68 -17.15
CA ASN A 219 16.27 -6.12 -16.90
C ASN A 219 14.84 -6.66 -17.11
N VAL A 220 14.05 -5.90 -17.87
CA VAL A 220 12.76 -6.34 -18.41
C VAL A 220 13.02 -7.34 -19.53
N ASP A 221 12.79 -8.61 -19.25
CA ASP A 221 13.07 -9.76 -20.13
C ASP A 221 11.81 -10.47 -20.64
N GLN A 222 10.64 -10.08 -20.13
CA GLN A 222 9.34 -10.61 -20.53
C GLN A 222 8.25 -9.57 -20.25
N THR A 223 7.02 -9.90 -20.64
CA THR A 223 5.83 -9.17 -20.21
C THR A 223 5.49 -9.50 -18.76
N TYR A 224 5.47 -8.48 -17.91
CA TYR A 224 5.01 -8.54 -16.53
C TYR A 224 3.70 -7.79 -16.40
N LEU A 225 2.75 -8.40 -15.68
CA LEU A 225 1.50 -7.76 -15.28
C LEU A 225 1.31 -7.98 -13.77
N LYS A 226 1.09 -6.89 -13.04
CA LYS A 226 0.68 -6.90 -11.64
C LYS A 226 -0.72 -6.33 -11.52
N HIS A 227 -1.64 -7.15 -11.01
CA HIS A 227 -3.04 -6.81 -10.77
C HIS A 227 -3.54 -7.62 -9.57
N GLU A 228 -4.29 -6.98 -8.69
CA GLU A 228 -4.99 -7.65 -7.58
C GLU A 228 -6.49 -7.32 -7.70
N PRO A 229 -7.36 -8.32 -7.97
CA PRO A 229 -8.78 -8.07 -8.11
C PRO A 229 -9.39 -7.73 -6.75
N VAL A 230 -10.28 -6.74 -6.72
CA VAL A 230 -11.19 -6.53 -5.59
C VAL A 230 -12.00 -7.81 -5.40
N LYS A 231 -12.15 -8.29 -4.15
CA LYS A 231 -12.84 -9.56 -3.89
C LYS A 231 -14.36 -9.42 -4.01
N VAL A 232 -14.90 -8.31 -3.53
CA VAL A 232 -16.34 -8.06 -3.44
C VAL A 232 -16.69 -6.67 -3.93
N HIS A 233 -17.71 -6.57 -4.78
CA HIS A 233 -18.26 -5.30 -5.26
C HIS A 233 -19.79 -5.33 -5.25
N THR A 234 -20.45 -4.17 -5.29
CA THR A 234 -21.92 -4.09 -5.28
C THR A 234 -22.47 -3.84 -6.68
N ALA A 235 -23.56 -4.53 -7.00
CA ALA A 235 -24.24 -4.41 -8.28
C ALA A 235 -24.61 -2.96 -8.61
N GLY A 236 -24.42 -2.57 -9.87
CA GLY A 236 -24.70 -1.23 -10.40
C GLY A 236 -23.80 -0.10 -9.89
N GLN A 237 -22.85 -0.35 -8.97
CA GLN A 237 -21.85 0.65 -8.60
C GLN A 237 -20.72 0.67 -9.64
N ALA A 238 -20.25 1.86 -10.01
CA ALA A 238 -19.12 2.00 -10.91
C ALA A 238 -17.91 1.17 -10.43
N PHE A 239 -17.31 0.43 -11.34
CA PHE A 239 -16.16 -0.43 -11.08
C PHE A 239 -15.12 -0.21 -12.17
N ALA A 240 -13.84 -0.22 -11.81
CA ALA A 240 -12.74 -0.13 -12.76
C ALA A 240 -11.76 -1.27 -12.50
N ILE A 241 -11.15 -1.76 -13.58
CA ILE A 241 -10.04 -2.72 -13.54
C ILE A 241 -8.80 -1.93 -13.92
N ASP A 242 -7.80 -1.92 -13.04
CA ASP A 242 -6.48 -1.39 -13.31
C ASP A 242 -5.42 -2.51 -13.34
N ALA A 243 -4.36 -2.32 -14.11
CA ALA A 243 -3.21 -3.23 -14.10
C ALA A 243 -1.93 -2.45 -14.34
N ARG A 244 -0.85 -2.87 -13.67
CA ARG A 244 0.50 -2.38 -13.94
C ARG A 244 1.21 -3.32 -14.90
N ILE A 245 1.59 -2.81 -16.07
CA ILE A 245 2.14 -3.62 -17.15
C ILE A 245 3.46 -3.04 -17.64
N VAL A 246 4.48 -3.89 -17.72
CA VAL A 246 5.78 -3.59 -18.33
C VAL A 246 6.20 -4.78 -19.18
N SER A 247 6.74 -4.53 -20.37
CA SER A 247 7.16 -5.59 -21.30
C SER A 247 8.51 -5.26 -21.92
N ASN A 248 9.25 -6.31 -22.27
CA ASN A 248 10.47 -6.26 -23.06
C ASN A 248 10.17 -5.90 -24.53
N GLU A 249 8.92 -6.03 -24.95
CA GLU A 249 8.42 -5.63 -26.25
C GLU A 249 7.48 -4.43 -26.13
N LYS A 250 7.28 -3.70 -27.22
CA LYS A 250 6.35 -2.58 -27.24
C LYS A 250 4.92 -3.11 -27.12
N VAL A 251 4.25 -2.72 -26.04
CA VAL A 251 2.82 -2.97 -25.83
C VAL A 251 2.03 -2.12 -26.83
N THR A 252 1.20 -2.78 -27.64
CA THR A 252 0.36 -2.15 -28.66
C THR A 252 -1.07 -1.94 -28.17
N GLN A 253 -1.58 -2.86 -27.35
CA GLN A 253 -2.93 -2.83 -26.80
C GLN A 253 -2.99 -3.65 -25.50
N VAL A 254 -3.86 -3.25 -24.58
CA VAL A 254 -4.22 -4.03 -23.40
C VAL A 254 -5.73 -4.20 -23.40
N GLU A 255 -6.20 -5.44 -23.40
CA GLU A 255 -7.61 -5.78 -23.49
C GLU A 255 -8.04 -6.62 -22.28
N VAL A 256 -9.31 -6.55 -21.90
CA VAL A 256 -9.90 -7.42 -20.88
C VAL A 256 -11.13 -8.10 -21.43
N PHE A 257 -11.12 -9.42 -21.33
CA PHE A 257 -12.25 -10.27 -21.66
C PHE A 257 -13.05 -10.50 -20.40
N LEU A 258 -14.29 -10.05 -20.38
CA LEU A 258 -15.18 -10.08 -19.23
C LEU A 258 -16.34 -11.02 -19.46
N GLN A 259 -16.74 -11.69 -18.38
CA GLN A 259 -17.94 -12.52 -18.35
C GLN A 259 -18.63 -12.40 -17.00
N ASN A 260 -19.95 -12.21 -17.01
CA ASN A 260 -20.79 -12.43 -15.84
C ASN A 260 -22.06 -13.18 -16.29
N GLY A 261 -22.18 -14.44 -15.89
CA GLY A 261 -23.21 -15.35 -16.42
C GLY A 261 -23.09 -15.53 -17.95
N ASN A 262 -24.18 -15.24 -18.66
CA ASN A 262 -24.25 -15.29 -20.12
C ASN A 262 -23.93 -13.94 -20.80
N SER A 263 -23.55 -12.92 -20.03
CA SER A 263 -23.15 -11.62 -20.57
C SER A 263 -21.64 -11.58 -20.70
N TYR A 264 -21.19 -11.21 -21.90
CA TYR A 264 -19.78 -11.10 -22.26
C TYR A 264 -19.49 -9.68 -22.72
N ASP A 265 -18.26 -9.22 -22.48
CA ASP A 265 -17.76 -7.99 -23.08
C ASP A 265 -16.25 -7.98 -23.24
N HIS A 266 -15.77 -7.07 -24.07
CA HIS A 266 -14.36 -6.80 -24.32
C HIS A 266 -14.10 -5.32 -24.12
N LEU A 267 -13.04 -4.98 -23.41
CA LEU A 267 -12.68 -3.57 -23.19
C LEU A 267 -11.19 -3.34 -23.32
N ASN A 268 -10.83 -2.15 -23.80
CA ASN A 268 -9.44 -1.71 -23.85
C ASN A 268 -9.09 -0.96 -22.57
N LEU A 269 -7.96 -1.29 -21.96
CA LEU A 269 -7.40 -0.49 -20.88
C LEU A 269 -6.54 0.61 -21.49
N GLU A 270 -6.88 1.83 -21.13
CA GLU A 270 -6.12 3.00 -21.53
C GLU A 270 -5.01 3.27 -20.54
N ARG A 271 -3.87 3.74 -21.05
CA ARG A 271 -2.73 4.10 -20.23
C ARG A 271 -3.04 5.37 -19.45
N GLU A 272 -3.24 5.26 -18.14
CA GLU A 272 -3.52 6.41 -17.28
C GLU A 272 -2.24 7.21 -17.01
N LYS A 273 -1.23 6.56 -16.42
CA LYS A 273 0.06 7.18 -16.10
C LYS A 273 1.14 6.10 -15.95
N GLY A 274 2.36 6.40 -16.38
CA GLY A 274 3.51 5.54 -16.12
C GLY A 274 3.28 4.14 -16.69
N TYR A 275 3.15 3.12 -15.83
CA TYR A 275 2.90 1.73 -16.24
C TYR A 275 1.48 1.25 -15.91
N THR A 276 0.60 2.15 -15.47
CA THR A 276 -0.77 1.84 -15.07
C THR A 276 -1.73 1.99 -16.26
N PHE A 277 -2.53 0.95 -16.46
CA PHE A 277 -3.58 0.84 -17.46
C PHE A 277 -4.92 0.66 -16.74
N ILE A 278 -5.97 1.35 -17.16
CA ILE A 278 -7.27 1.33 -16.48
C ILE A 278 -8.44 1.32 -17.46
N ALA A 279 -9.53 0.66 -17.08
CA ALA A 279 -10.81 0.77 -17.78
C ALA A 279 -11.99 0.61 -16.82
N LYS A 280 -13.09 1.28 -17.15
CA LYS A 280 -14.37 1.12 -16.43
C LYS A 280 -15.10 -0.11 -16.94
N VAL A 281 -15.60 -0.93 -16.02
CA VAL A 281 -16.40 -2.10 -16.35
C VAL A 281 -17.82 -1.65 -16.73
N PRO A 282 -18.37 -2.11 -17.87
CA PRO A 282 -19.72 -1.79 -18.31
C PRO A 282 -20.79 -2.18 -17.29
N GLU A 283 -21.76 -1.30 -17.05
CA GLU A 283 -22.83 -1.53 -16.05
C GLU A 283 -23.63 -2.82 -16.31
N LYS A 284 -23.79 -3.23 -17.57
CA LYS A 284 -24.47 -4.49 -17.95
C LYS A 284 -23.82 -5.75 -17.36
N LEU A 285 -22.53 -5.67 -16.99
CA LEU A 285 -21.78 -6.76 -16.36
C LEU A 285 -21.77 -6.66 -14.83
N LEU A 286 -22.22 -5.55 -14.27
CA LEU A 286 -22.25 -5.28 -12.83
C LEU A 286 -23.59 -5.71 -12.22
N ILE A 287 -24.05 -6.89 -12.60
CA ILE A 287 -25.24 -7.56 -12.06
C ILE A 287 -24.84 -8.61 -11.02
N PRO A 288 -25.73 -8.97 -10.07
CA PRO A 288 -25.43 -10.00 -9.07
C PRO A 288 -24.91 -11.29 -9.72
N GLY A 289 -23.75 -11.77 -9.27
CA GLY A 289 -23.07 -12.90 -9.89
C GLY A 289 -21.55 -12.86 -9.68
N PHE A 290 -20.82 -13.57 -10.54
CA PHE A 290 -19.37 -13.63 -10.52
C PHE A 290 -18.83 -12.99 -11.81
N LEU A 291 -18.29 -11.78 -11.69
CA LEU A 291 -17.57 -11.15 -12.78
C LEU A 291 -16.21 -11.83 -12.90
N LYS A 292 -16.04 -12.61 -13.96
CA LYS A 292 -14.80 -13.31 -14.30
C LYS A 292 -14.12 -12.59 -15.45
N TYR A 293 -12.79 -12.51 -15.41
CA TYR A 293 -12.06 -11.89 -16.50
C TYR A 293 -10.62 -12.33 -16.62
N ARG A 294 -10.06 -12.04 -17.81
CA ARG A 294 -8.65 -12.18 -18.14
C ARG A 294 -8.15 -10.88 -18.75
N ILE A 295 -6.89 -10.55 -18.49
CA ILE A 295 -6.24 -9.38 -19.08
C ILE A 295 -5.28 -9.87 -20.15
N LEU A 296 -5.45 -9.40 -21.38
CA LEU A 296 -4.62 -9.70 -22.53
C LEU A 296 -3.69 -8.52 -22.76
N VAL A 297 -2.40 -8.80 -22.91
CA VAL A 297 -1.39 -7.81 -23.28
C VAL A 297 -0.90 -8.15 -24.67
N HIS A 298 -1.25 -7.29 -25.63
CA HIS A 298 -0.77 -7.38 -27.00
C HIS A 298 0.53 -6.58 -27.11
N THR A 299 1.54 -7.25 -27.66
CA THR A 299 2.86 -6.68 -27.97
C THR A 299 3.06 -6.73 -29.48
N GLU A 300 4.14 -6.13 -29.98
CA GLU A 300 4.46 -6.19 -31.41
C GLU A 300 4.79 -7.62 -31.90
N ALA A 301 5.24 -8.54 -31.03
CA ALA A 301 5.50 -9.92 -31.44
C ALA A 301 4.40 -10.91 -31.01
N ASN A 302 3.85 -10.75 -29.79
CA ASN A 302 2.98 -11.78 -29.20
C ASN A 302 1.78 -11.21 -28.41
N THR A 303 0.82 -12.09 -28.09
CA THR A 303 -0.25 -11.81 -27.12
C THR A 303 -0.03 -12.66 -25.87
N TYR A 304 -0.18 -12.08 -24.69
CA TYR A 304 -0.05 -12.76 -23.40
C TYR A 304 -1.32 -12.61 -22.57
N THR A 305 -1.88 -13.71 -22.10
CA THR A 305 -3.08 -13.76 -21.27
C THR A 305 -2.75 -13.94 -19.79
N PHE A 306 -3.34 -13.09 -18.95
CA PHE A 306 -3.23 -13.10 -17.49
C PHE A 306 -4.59 -13.39 -16.84
N PRO A 307 -4.63 -14.12 -15.70
CA PRO A 307 -3.48 -14.56 -14.90
C PRO A 307 -2.73 -15.76 -15.51
N GLY A 308 -1.43 -15.85 -15.21
CA GLY A 308 -0.58 -16.99 -15.59
C GLY A 308 0.50 -16.69 -16.63
N ASN A 309 0.44 -15.53 -17.30
CA ASN A 309 1.39 -15.14 -18.36
C ASN A 309 1.49 -16.20 -19.47
N VAL A 310 0.34 -16.62 -20.00
CA VAL A 310 0.25 -17.66 -21.04
C VAL A 310 0.19 -16.99 -22.40
N GLN A 311 1.10 -17.35 -23.31
CA GLN A 311 1.09 -16.84 -24.68
C GLN A 311 -0.17 -17.34 -25.43
N GLY A 312 -0.80 -16.46 -26.19
CA GLY A 312 -2.07 -16.70 -26.90
C GLY A 312 -3.26 -15.98 -26.26
N SER A 313 -4.42 -16.10 -26.91
CA SER A 313 -5.69 -15.51 -26.54
C SER A 313 -6.72 -16.60 -26.21
N PRO A 314 -7.67 -16.39 -25.27
CA PRO A 314 -8.79 -17.31 -25.06
C PRO A 314 -9.70 -17.52 -26.28
N ALA A 315 -9.56 -16.69 -27.32
CA ALA A 315 -10.24 -16.89 -28.60
C ALA A 315 -9.55 -17.93 -29.52
N ASP A 316 -8.31 -18.31 -29.21
CA ASP A 316 -7.54 -19.29 -29.98
C ASP A 316 -8.04 -20.71 -29.66
N TRP A 317 -8.11 -21.57 -30.68
CA TRP A 317 -8.67 -22.92 -30.56
C TRP A 317 -7.85 -23.85 -29.66
N ASP A 318 -6.54 -23.59 -29.51
CA ASP A 318 -5.58 -24.36 -28.72
C ASP A 318 -5.22 -23.69 -27.38
N PHE A 319 -5.91 -22.61 -27.00
CA PHE A 319 -5.67 -21.95 -25.73
C PHE A 319 -6.09 -22.84 -24.55
N TYR A 320 -5.14 -23.15 -23.66
CA TYR A 320 -5.31 -24.18 -22.63
C TYR A 320 -5.51 -23.64 -21.21
N SER A 321 -5.28 -22.36 -20.94
CA SER A 321 -5.30 -21.82 -19.57
C SER A 321 -6.72 -21.55 -19.08
N ASP A 322 -7.11 -22.22 -18.00
CA ASP A 322 -8.41 -22.03 -17.32
C ASP A 322 -8.40 -20.91 -16.26
N LYS A 323 -7.22 -20.37 -15.93
CA LYS A 323 -7.06 -19.36 -14.89
C LYS A 323 -7.74 -18.05 -15.26
N GLN A 324 -8.42 -17.44 -14.29
CA GLN A 324 -9.16 -16.18 -14.43
C GLN A 324 -9.16 -15.40 -13.12
N TYR A 325 -9.25 -14.07 -13.21
CA TYR A 325 -9.62 -13.25 -12.06
C TYR A 325 -11.13 -13.37 -11.82
N SER A 326 -11.57 -13.14 -10.59
CA SER A 326 -12.99 -13.16 -10.24
C SER A 326 -13.30 -12.14 -9.16
N VAL A 327 -14.41 -11.43 -9.35
CA VAL A 327 -15.01 -10.48 -8.41
C VAL A 327 -16.43 -10.97 -8.12
N THR A 328 -16.78 -11.05 -6.83
CA THR A 328 -18.16 -11.36 -6.43
C THR A 328 -18.97 -10.07 -6.47
N ILE A 329 -19.97 -10.01 -7.35
CA ILE A 329 -20.90 -8.88 -7.45
C ILE A 329 -22.13 -9.20 -6.59
N LEU A 330 -22.29 -8.48 -5.49
CA LEU A 330 -23.38 -8.66 -4.55
C LEU A 330 -24.60 -7.80 -4.90
N PRO A 331 -25.83 -8.27 -4.66
CA PRO A 331 -27.01 -7.42 -4.62
C PRO A 331 -26.84 -6.24 -3.65
N THR A 332 -27.52 -5.12 -3.90
CA THR A 332 -27.42 -3.90 -3.08
C THR A 332 -27.76 -4.11 -1.61
N ASN A 333 -28.62 -5.08 -1.29
CA ASN A 333 -29.06 -5.38 0.07
C ASN A 333 -28.39 -6.63 0.67
N ALA A 334 -27.36 -7.17 0.01
CA ALA A 334 -26.65 -8.32 0.53
C ALA A 334 -25.76 -7.94 1.72
N PRO A 335 -25.58 -8.85 2.69
CA PRO A 335 -24.64 -8.61 3.78
C PRO A 335 -23.21 -8.44 3.25
N VAL A 336 -22.49 -7.46 3.78
CA VAL A 336 -21.09 -7.22 3.43
C VAL A 336 -20.21 -7.95 4.44
N TYR A 337 -19.55 -9.03 4.01
CA TYR A 337 -18.65 -9.81 4.86
C TYR A 337 -17.31 -9.10 5.03
N LEU A 338 -17.08 -8.59 6.23
CA LEU A 338 -15.81 -7.99 6.63
C LEU A 338 -14.74 -9.07 6.85
N PHE A 339 -15.10 -10.18 7.50
CA PHE A 339 -14.20 -11.29 7.81
C PHE A 339 -14.91 -12.63 7.60
N ASN A 340 -14.19 -13.61 7.05
CA ASN A 340 -14.59 -15.01 6.94
C ASN A 340 -13.36 -15.90 7.23
N ALA A 341 -13.44 -16.73 8.27
CA ALA A 341 -12.31 -17.54 8.71
C ALA A 341 -11.73 -18.47 7.63
N SER A 342 -12.58 -19.01 6.74
CA SER A 342 -12.12 -19.90 5.66
C SER A 342 -11.28 -19.19 4.58
N GLU A 343 -11.40 -17.86 4.46
CA GLU A 343 -10.73 -17.06 3.44
C GLU A 343 -9.63 -16.16 4.01
N ASP A 344 -9.83 -15.69 5.23
CA ASP A 344 -9.14 -14.51 5.76
C ASP A 344 -8.21 -14.82 6.95
N SER A 345 -8.26 -16.04 7.52
CA SER A 345 -7.55 -16.40 8.75
C SER A 345 -6.02 -16.26 8.65
N GLU A 346 -5.42 -16.52 7.48
CA GLU A 346 -3.98 -16.32 7.24
C GLU A 346 -3.53 -14.86 7.39
N ARG A 347 -4.46 -13.90 7.34
CA ARG A 347 -4.21 -12.47 7.46
C ARG A 347 -4.52 -11.92 8.85
N LEU A 348 -4.86 -12.79 9.82
CA LEU A 348 -5.04 -12.38 11.21
C LEU A 348 -3.70 -11.95 11.81
N VAL A 349 -3.68 -10.75 12.37
CA VAL A 349 -2.55 -10.24 13.15
C VAL A 349 -2.81 -10.57 14.62
N MET A 350 -2.09 -11.55 15.15
CA MET A 350 -2.24 -12.04 16.52
C MET A 350 -0.93 -12.56 17.09
N GLY A 351 -0.87 -12.70 18.41
CA GLY A 351 0.21 -13.45 19.06
C GLY A 351 0.11 -14.93 18.71
N TRP A 352 1.25 -15.59 18.47
CA TRP A 352 1.24 -17.02 18.18
C TRP A 352 0.79 -17.82 19.41
N GLN A 353 -0.16 -18.73 19.19
CA GLN A 353 -0.58 -19.74 20.16
C GLN A 353 -0.56 -21.10 19.46
N PRO A 354 0.09 -22.12 20.03
CA PRO A 354 0.30 -23.40 19.35
C PRO A 354 -0.98 -24.17 19.05
N GLU A 355 -2.01 -23.97 19.86
CA GLU A 355 -3.29 -24.70 19.76
C GLU A 355 -4.32 -23.96 18.91
N ASN A 356 -4.09 -22.71 18.51
CA ASN A 356 -4.99 -22.01 17.61
C ASN A 356 -4.96 -22.66 16.22
N GLU A 357 -6.14 -22.94 15.66
CA GLU A 357 -6.24 -23.62 14.37
C GLU A 357 -7.49 -23.21 13.57
N LEU A 358 -7.42 -23.41 12.25
CA LEU A 358 -8.56 -23.29 11.36
C LEU A 358 -9.18 -24.67 11.13
N VAL A 359 -10.45 -24.85 11.46
CA VAL A 359 -11.15 -26.13 11.31
C VAL A 359 -12.45 -25.98 10.51
N PRO A 360 -12.90 -27.02 9.77
CA PRO A 360 -14.18 -27.00 9.09
C PRO A 360 -15.34 -27.08 10.08
N THR A 361 -16.46 -26.45 9.74
CA THR A 361 -17.74 -26.63 10.46
C THR A 361 -18.57 -27.74 9.82
N ALA A 362 -19.74 -28.04 10.38
CA ALA A 362 -20.72 -28.93 9.75
C ALA A 362 -21.36 -28.33 8.47
N THR A 363 -21.26 -27.01 8.27
CA THR A 363 -21.80 -26.32 7.09
C THR A 363 -20.77 -26.39 5.95
N PRO A 364 -21.13 -26.92 4.76
CA PRO A 364 -20.20 -26.98 3.62
C PRO A 364 -19.63 -25.61 3.22
N GLY A 365 -18.31 -25.52 3.06
CA GLY A 365 -17.62 -24.28 2.68
C GLY A 365 -17.42 -23.27 3.82
N GLU A 366 -17.87 -23.62 5.03
CA GLU A 366 -17.71 -22.80 6.23
C GLU A 366 -16.64 -23.40 7.15
N ALA A 367 -15.72 -22.56 7.60
CA ALA A 367 -14.70 -22.89 8.58
C ALA A 367 -14.78 -21.90 9.75
N GLU A 368 -14.23 -22.30 10.88
CA GLU A 368 -14.06 -21.44 12.05
C GLU A 368 -12.59 -21.40 12.45
N TYR A 369 -12.14 -20.24 12.92
CA TYR A 369 -10.83 -20.12 13.54
C TYR A 369 -11.01 -20.28 15.05
N GLN A 370 -10.41 -21.32 15.61
CA GLN A 370 -10.49 -21.67 17.02
C GLN A 370 -9.33 -21.03 17.78
N PHE A 371 -9.67 -20.40 18.90
CA PHE A 371 -8.74 -19.74 19.81
C PHE A 371 -8.71 -20.53 21.12
N HIS A 372 -7.54 -21.07 21.46
CA HIS A 372 -7.30 -21.87 22.65
C HIS A 372 -6.29 -21.13 23.53
N ILE A 373 -6.80 -20.35 24.48
CA ILE A 373 -5.99 -19.43 25.29
C ILE A 373 -5.90 -19.96 26.72
N LYS A 374 -4.72 -20.48 27.10
CA LYS A 374 -4.50 -21.12 28.41
C LYS A 374 -4.67 -20.17 29.59
N ASN A 375 -4.25 -18.92 29.42
CA ASN A 375 -4.48 -17.82 30.35
C ASN A 375 -4.30 -16.49 29.59
N LEU A 376 -4.94 -15.43 30.05
CA LEU A 376 -4.83 -14.10 29.44
C LEU A 376 -3.60 -13.31 29.90
N VAL A 377 -2.81 -13.86 30.83
CA VAL A 377 -1.62 -13.18 31.35
C VAL A 377 -0.61 -13.10 30.23
N ASN A 378 -0.20 -11.88 29.90
CA ASN A 378 0.93 -11.66 29.00
C ASN A 378 2.23 -11.60 29.83
N PRO A 379 3.03 -12.69 29.90
CA PRO A 379 4.26 -12.72 30.70
C PRO A 379 5.37 -11.82 30.11
N ASP A 380 5.25 -11.44 28.83
CA ASP A 380 6.23 -10.60 28.14
C ASP A 380 6.16 -9.12 28.52
N VAL A 381 5.21 -8.75 29.39
CA VAL A 381 5.14 -7.42 29.99
C VAL A 381 6.18 -7.32 31.11
N LEU A 382 7.45 -7.28 30.74
CA LEU A 382 8.49 -6.60 31.52
C LEU A 382 8.23 -5.09 31.44
N ALA A 383 7.05 -4.64 31.88
CA ALA A 383 6.82 -3.22 32.09
C ALA A 383 7.73 -2.79 33.25
N LYS A 384 8.43 -1.66 33.07
CA LYS A 384 9.18 -0.96 34.12
C LYS A 384 8.41 -0.77 35.45
N ASN A 385 7.08 -1.00 35.47
CA ASN A 385 6.17 -0.75 36.58
C ASN A 385 5.42 -1.99 37.12
N GLY A 386 5.56 -3.19 36.53
CA GLY A 386 5.03 -4.44 37.12
C GLY A 386 3.54 -4.78 36.94
N ASP A 387 2.77 -4.03 36.12
CA ASP A 387 1.36 -4.37 35.87
C ASP A 387 1.22 -5.53 34.86
N SER A 388 0.49 -6.58 35.24
CA SER A 388 0.13 -7.69 34.35
C SER A 388 -1.01 -7.27 33.41
N ILE A 389 -0.87 -7.56 32.12
CA ILE A 389 -1.94 -7.37 31.14
C ILE A 389 -2.68 -8.69 30.98
N TYR A 390 -4.00 -8.62 31.13
CA TYR A 390 -4.94 -9.74 31.03
C TYR A 390 -5.79 -9.57 29.77
N ASP A 391 -5.16 -9.72 28.61
CA ASP A 391 -5.82 -9.54 27.31
C ASP A 391 -5.15 -10.40 26.24
N TYR A 392 -5.97 -11.07 25.44
CA TYR A 392 -5.57 -11.66 24.17
C TYR A 392 -6.35 -10.98 23.05
N SER A 393 -5.65 -10.25 22.20
CA SER A 393 -6.25 -9.51 21.09
C SER A 393 -5.72 -9.94 19.74
N PHE A 394 -6.58 -9.87 18.74
CA PHE A 394 -6.24 -10.11 17.35
C PHE A 394 -6.95 -9.12 16.42
N ARG A 395 -6.39 -8.94 15.22
CA ARG A 395 -6.85 -7.93 14.27
C ARG A 395 -6.95 -8.48 12.87
N TYR A 396 -7.97 -8.02 12.15
CA TYR A 396 -8.11 -8.25 10.71
C TYR A 396 -8.32 -6.94 9.97
N ASN A 397 -7.45 -6.63 9.01
CA ASN A 397 -7.61 -5.47 8.13
C ASN A 397 -8.45 -5.86 6.90
N PHE A 398 -9.61 -5.23 6.74
CA PHE A 398 -10.56 -5.53 5.68
C PHE A 398 -10.48 -4.58 4.47
N THR A 399 -9.57 -3.60 4.46
CA THR A 399 -9.50 -2.60 3.37
C THR A 399 -9.14 -3.21 2.01
N ASN A 400 -8.48 -4.37 2.00
CA ASN A 400 -8.16 -5.11 0.76
C ASN A 400 -9.35 -5.94 0.25
N LYS A 401 -10.38 -6.14 1.08
CA LYS A 401 -11.57 -6.95 0.76
C LYS A 401 -12.72 -6.08 0.24
N ILE A 402 -12.90 -4.91 0.86
CA ILE A 402 -14.02 -4.01 0.60
C ILE A 402 -13.51 -2.59 0.35
N SER A 403 -13.98 -1.98 -0.73
CA SER A 403 -13.74 -0.56 -0.99
C SER A 403 -14.49 0.31 0.03
N GLY A 404 -13.84 1.35 0.57
CA GLY A 404 -14.48 2.31 1.49
C GLY A 404 -15.64 3.10 0.87
N GLU A 405 -15.77 3.10 -0.46
CA GLU A 405 -16.88 3.71 -1.20
C GLU A 405 -18.06 2.75 -1.47
N ASN A 406 -17.96 1.52 -0.97
CA ASN A 406 -19.01 0.53 -1.12
C ASN A 406 -20.30 1.01 -0.43
N LYS A 407 -21.40 1.11 -1.20
CA LYS A 407 -22.66 1.68 -0.69
C LYS A 407 -23.31 0.78 0.37
N ALA A 408 -23.28 -0.54 0.18
CA ALA A 408 -23.85 -1.49 1.12
C ALA A 408 -23.09 -1.45 2.46
N PHE A 409 -21.77 -1.29 2.40
CA PHE A 409 -20.93 -1.05 3.57
C PHE A 409 -21.34 0.24 4.29
N LEU A 410 -21.39 1.37 3.58
CA LEU A 410 -21.71 2.67 4.18
C LEU A 410 -23.15 2.80 4.71
N SER A 411 -24.09 2.01 4.19
CA SER A 411 -25.50 2.02 4.63
C SER A 411 -25.81 1.08 5.80
N ALA A 412 -24.88 0.19 6.16
CA ALA A 412 -25.11 -0.79 7.20
C ALA A 412 -25.31 -0.12 8.57
N ASN A 413 -26.17 -0.71 9.40
CA ASN A 413 -26.46 -0.23 10.75
C ASN A 413 -26.27 -1.31 11.82
N ARG A 414 -26.01 -2.56 11.41
CA ARG A 414 -25.72 -3.67 12.31
C ARG A 414 -24.49 -4.44 11.85
N LEU A 415 -23.66 -4.81 12.83
CA LEU A 415 -22.63 -5.84 12.70
C LEU A 415 -23.23 -7.17 13.16
N ILE A 416 -23.03 -8.22 12.37
CA ILE A 416 -23.38 -9.59 12.74
C ILE A 416 -22.08 -10.36 12.91
N LEU A 417 -21.79 -10.75 14.14
CA LEU A 417 -20.71 -11.67 14.45
C LEU A 417 -21.26 -13.09 14.44
N LYS A 418 -20.63 -13.99 13.68
CA LYS A 418 -20.84 -15.43 13.80
C LYS A 418 -19.65 -16.06 14.54
N ALA A 419 -19.89 -16.55 15.76
CA ALA A 419 -18.88 -17.06 16.70
C ALA A 419 -19.53 -18.03 17.70
N ARG A 420 -18.75 -18.88 18.36
CA ARG A 420 -19.26 -19.74 19.44
C ARG A 420 -18.22 -19.97 20.52
N VAL A 421 -18.68 -20.35 21.71
CA VAL A 421 -17.80 -20.88 22.75
C VAL A 421 -17.53 -22.37 22.45
N LEU A 422 -16.30 -22.79 22.69
CA LEU A 422 -15.88 -24.19 22.60
C LEU A 422 -15.83 -24.83 24.00
N SER A 423 -15.85 -24.01 25.06
CA SER A 423 -16.00 -24.44 26.44
C SER A 423 -17.47 -24.62 26.85
N GLU A 424 -17.72 -25.22 28.02
CA GLU A 424 -19.08 -25.43 28.56
C GLU A 424 -19.69 -24.16 29.19
N LYS A 425 -18.94 -23.05 29.25
CA LYS A 425 -19.36 -21.81 29.92
C LYS A 425 -19.49 -20.66 28.92
N PRO A 426 -20.39 -19.70 29.16
CA PRO A 426 -20.41 -18.46 28.39
C PRO A 426 -19.09 -17.70 28.53
N GLU A 427 -18.64 -17.08 27.44
CA GLU A 427 -17.39 -16.31 27.43
C GLU A 427 -17.61 -14.89 26.90
N LYS A 428 -16.87 -13.92 27.45
CA LYS A 428 -16.94 -12.54 27.00
C LYS A 428 -15.94 -12.31 25.86
N MET A 429 -16.39 -11.63 24.81
CA MET A 429 -15.52 -11.15 23.74
C MET A 429 -15.90 -9.73 23.37
N GLN A 430 -14.90 -8.87 23.24
CA GLN A 430 -15.09 -7.54 22.68
C GLN A 430 -14.80 -7.55 21.18
N VAL A 431 -15.73 -7.01 20.40
CA VAL A 431 -15.56 -6.77 18.95
C VAL A 431 -15.57 -5.27 18.73
N ALA A 432 -14.57 -4.76 18.00
CA ALA A 432 -14.41 -3.34 17.74
C ALA A 432 -13.99 -3.05 16.30
N PHE A 433 -14.42 -1.91 15.80
CA PHE A 433 -13.85 -1.30 14.60
C PHE A 433 -12.66 -0.43 15.00
N LEU A 434 -11.54 -0.58 14.28
CA LEU A 434 -10.41 0.33 14.32
C LEU A 434 -10.54 1.37 13.20
N LEU A 435 -10.45 2.64 13.58
CA LEU A 435 -10.54 3.78 12.67
C LEU A 435 -9.16 4.23 12.20
N LYS A 436 -9.13 4.95 11.07
CA LYS A 436 -7.95 5.59 10.48
C LYS A 436 -7.14 6.44 11.45
N ASN A 437 -7.78 7.06 12.45
CA ASN A 437 -7.13 7.87 13.48
C ASN A 437 -6.54 7.04 14.64
N GLY A 438 -6.60 5.70 14.58
CA GLY A 438 -6.09 4.79 15.60
C GLY A 438 -7.03 4.59 16.79
N SER A 439 -8.22 5.21 16.79
CA SER A 439 -9.25 4.96 17.80
C SER A 439 -10.05 3.69 17.49
N ALA A 440 -10.53 3.02 18.55
CA ALA A 440 -11.35 1.82 18.43
C ALA A 440 -12.73 2.04 19.06
N TYR A 441 -13.77 1.58 18.36
CA TYR A 441 -15.16 1.61 18.82
C TYR A 441 -15.75 0.22 18.81
N GLY A 442 -16.17 -0.27 19.97
CA GLY A 442 -16.55 -1.67 20.16
C GLY A 442 -17.66 -1.89 21.16
N LYS A 443 -18.05 -3.15 21.27
CA LYS A 443 -19.00 -3.64 22.28
C LYS A 443 -18.51 -4.99 22.79
N THR A 444 -18.53 -5.17 24.10
CA THR A 444 -18.34 -6.47 24.73
C THR A 444 -19.66 -7.24 24.68
N ILE A 445 -19.59 -8.48 24.19
CA ILE A 445 -20.73 -9.39 24.13
C ILE A 445 -20.40 -10.66 24.91
N THR A 446 -21.44 -11.36 25.35
CA THR A 446 -21.31 -12.69 25.97
C THR A 446 -21.69 -13.73 24.94
N LEU A 447 -20.70 -14.50 24.50
CA LEU A 447 -20.88 -15.69 23.69
C LEU A 447 -21.49 -16.79 24.56
N SER A 448 -22.45 -17.52 24.00
CA SER A 448 -23.18 -18.61 24.63
C SER A 448 -22.96 -19.92 23.87
N THR A 449 -23.23 -21.04 24.52
CA THR A 449 -23.17 -22.38 23.92
C THR A 449 -24.33 -22.65 22.95
N GLU A 450 -25.41 -21.87 23.03
CA GLU A 450 -26.66 -22.10 22.29
C GLU A 450 -26.83 -21.22 21.04
N ASN A 451 -26.08 -20.11 20.93
CA ASN A 451 -26.19 -19.16 19.82
C ASN A 451 -24.87 -19.03 19.07
N GLU A 452 -24.96 -18.95 17.74
CA GLU A 452 -23.80 -18.71 16.89
C GLU A 452 -23.79 -17.30 16.28
N GLU A 453 -24.93 -16.60 16.20
CA GLU A 453 -25.02 -15.27 15.61
C GLU A 453 -25.38 -14.19 16.64
N TYR A 454 -24.56 -13.12 16.65
CA TYR A 454 -24.66 -12.02 17.60
C TYR A 454 -24.85 -10.70 16.83
N PRO A 455 -26.10 -10.21 16.70
CA PRO A 455 -26.37 -8.91 16.09
C PRO A 455 -26.01 -7.76 17.04
N ILE A 456 -25.19 -6.83 16.57
CA ILE A 456 -24.71 -5.65 17.30
C ILE A 456 -25.12 -4.40 16.52
N SER A 457 -25.94 -3.55 17.12
CA SER A 457 -26.25 -2.23 16.58
C SER A 457 -24.98 -1.37 16.56
N LEU A 458 -24.69 -0.72 15.42
CA LEU A 458 -23.52 0.17 15.33
C LEU A 458 -23.64 1.39 16.23
N ASN A 459 -24.87 1.78 16.60
CA ASN A 459 -25.13 2.86 17.54
C ASN A 459 -24.79 2.48 18.99
N ASP A 460 -24.61 1.18 19.28
CA ASP A 460 -24.25 0.70 20.62
C ASP A 460 -22.73 0.69 20.84
N LEU A 461 -21.94 0.94 19.79
CA LEU A 461 -20.48 0.92 19.87
C LEU A 461 -19.98 2.11 20.68
N LYS A 462 -19.09 1.83 21.62
CA LYS A 462 -18.47 2.83 22.49
C LYS A 462 -16.97 2.86 22.28
N PRO A 463 -16.28 3.97 22.62
CA PRO A 463 -14.82 3.99 22.64
C PRO A 463 -14.29 2.83 23.50
N VAL A 464 -13.35 2.08 22.96
CA VAL A 464 -12.62 0.99 23.64
C VAL A 464 -11.12 1.16 23.43
N LYS A 465 -10.30 0.43 24.19
CA LYS A 465 -8.84 0.55 24.07
C LYS A 465 -8.36 -0.07 22.76
N THR A 466 -7.52 0.66 22.03
CA THR A 466 -6.80 0.12 20.87
C THR A 466 -5.62 -0.70 21.36
N VAL A 467 -5.43 -1.91 20.85
CA VAL A 467 -4.26 -2.74 21.15
C VAL A 467 -3.19 -2.54 20.09
N THR A 468 -1.92 -2.42 20.47
CA THR A 468 -0.80 -2.32 19.53
C THR A 468 -0.46 -3.70 18.97
N LEU A 469 -0.98 -4.01 17.77
CA LEU A 469 -0.76 -5.27 17.03
C LEU A 469 -0.07 -5.03 15.67
N PRO A 470 0.91 -5.88 15.26
CA PRO A 470 1.50 -6.98 16.04
C PRO A 470 2.22 -6.45 17.28
N ARG A 471 2.38 -7.29 18.31
CA ARG A 471 3.01 -6.86 19.57
C ARG A 471 4.42 -6.34 19.27
N PRO A 472 4.73 -5.07 19.58
CA PRO A 472 6.03 -4.51 19.25
C PRO A 472 7.13 -5.14 20.12
N TYR A 473 8.27 -5.38 19.49
CA TYR A 473 9.53 -5.67 20.18
C TYR A 473 10.39 -4.40 20.20
N PRO A 474 11.05 -4.07 21.32
CA PRO A 474 11.00 -4.75 22.63
C PRO A 474 9.71 -4.49 23.40
N THR A 475 9.37 -5.40 24.31
CA THR A 475 8.05 -5.51 24.95
C THR A 475 7.78 -4.46 26.04
N PHE A 476 8.69 -3.50 26.26
CA PHE A 476 8.48 -2.36 27.16
C PHE A 476 7.57 -1.27 26.59
N LEU A 477 7.29 -1.29 25.28
CA LEU A 477 6.37 -0.34 24.65
C LEU A 477 4.94 -0.56 25.17
N PRO A 478 4.07 0.46 25.21
CA PRO A 478 2.69 0.29 25.68
C PRO A 478 1.94 -0.83 24.93
N TYR A 479 1.09 -1.58 25.64
CA TYR A 479 0.20 -2.57 25.03
C TYR A 479 -1.03 -1.92 24.42
N TYR A 480 -1.60 -0.97 25.17
CA TYR A 480 -2.69 -0.14 24.68
C TYR A 480 -2.13 1.11 24.04
N PHE A 481 -2.68 1.45 22.87
CA PHE A 481 -2.46 2.71 22.19
C PHE A 481 -3.58 3.68 22.57
N GLU A 482 -3.21 4.87 23.02
CA GLU A 482 -4.13 5.94 23.38
C GLU A 482 -4.05 7.07 22.33
N PRO A 483 -5.01 7.16 21.39
CA PRO A 483 -5.03 8.25 20.43
C PRO A 483 -5.41 9.57 21.11
N GLU A 484 -4.81 10.67 20.66
CA GLU A 484 -5.12 12.02 21.19
C GLU A 484 -6.52 12.51 20.78
N ASN A 485 -7.06 12.04 19.64
CA ASN A 485 -8.33 12.49 19.09
C ASN A 485 -9.27 11.30 18.86
N SER A 486 -10.21 11.07 19.78
CA SER A 486 -11.36 10.19 19.57
C SER A 486 -12.51 10.98 18.93
N GLY A 487 -12.48 11.14 17.61
CA GLY A 487 -13.66 11.64 16.87
C GLY A 487 -14.80 10.62 16.90
N ASP A 488 -16.02 11.04 16.59
CA ASP A 488 -17.19 10.15 16.59
C ASP A 488 -17.02 8.94 15.67
N PHE A 489 -17.65 7.82 16.02
CA PHE A 489 -17.66 6.63 15.20
C PHE A 489 -18.28 6.91 13.82
N GLN A 490 -17.50 6.64 12.77
CA GLN A 490 -17.95 6.71 11.38
C GLN A 490 -17.47 5.48 10.64
N LEU A 491 -18.41 4.68 10.13
CA LEU A 491 -18.10 3.43 9.45
C LEU A 491 -17.16 3.61 8.25
N GLY A 492 -17.34 4.70 7.48
CA GLY A 492 -16.46 5.06 6.36
C GLY A 492 -14.99 5.33 6.72
N ASN A 493 -14.69 5.56 8.00
CA ASN A 493 -13.32 5.77 8.49
C ASN A 493 -12.72 4.52 9.14
N THR A 494 -13.36 3.36 9.01
CA THR A 494 -12.88 2.10 9.60
C THR A 494 -12.00 1.33 8.63
N GLU A 495 -10.98 0.65 9.15
CA GLU A 495 -10.01 -0.11 8.33
C GLU A 495 -9.81 -1.55 8.82
N ALA A 496 -10.05 -1.82 10.09
CA ALA A 496 -9.84 -3.14 10.67
C ALA A 496 -10.87 -3.50 11.74
N LEU A 497 -11.05 -4.80 11.95
CA LEU A 497 -11.69 -5.36 13.12
C LEU A 497 -10.63 -5.67 14.17
N GLN A 498 -10.90 -5.33 15.42
CA GLN A 498 -10.15 -5.76 16.60
C GLN A 498 -11.05 -6.62 17.46
N PHE A 499 -10.54 -7.77 17.88
CA PHE A 499 -11.17 -8.66 18.82
C PHE A 499 -10.29 -8.75 20.06
N SER A 500 -10.90 -8.79 21.23
CA SER A 500 -10.20 -8.82 22.51
C SER A 500 -10.92 -9.74 23.49
N ILE A 501 -10.15 -10.65 24.10
CA ILE A 501 -10.57 -11.57 25.16
C ILE A 501 -9.90 -11.09 26.45
N GLY A 502 -10.69 -10.68 27.45
CA GLY A 502 -10.19 -10.04 28.67
C GLY A 502 -10.96 -8.80 29.13
N PRO A 503 -11.43 -7.91 28.22
CA PRO A 503 -12.24 -6.77 28.62
C PRO A 503 -13.50 -7.20 29.39
N GLU A 504 -13.81 -6.46 30.47
CA GLU A 504 -14.96 -6.70 31.36
C GLU A 504 -14.98 -8.07 32.06
N MET A 505 -13.84 -8.78 32.09
CA MET A 505 -13.67 -10.00 32.89
C MET A 505 -13.18 -9.70 34.31
N ASN A 506 -13.59 -10.53 35.27
CA ASN A 506 -13.09 -10.51 36.64
C ASN A 506 -11.73 -11.25 36.76
N GLU A 507 -11.07 -11.18 37.92
CA GLU A 507 -9.74 -11.78 38.12
C GLU A 507 -9.70 -13.30 37.95
N GLU A 508 -10.79 -14.00 38.29
CA GLU A 508 -10.88 -15.46 38.13
C GLU A 508 -11.03 -15.82 36.64
N GLU A 509 -11.93 -15.13 35.93
CA GLU A 509 -12.12 -15.26 34.49
C GLU A 509 -10.79 -15.03 33.76
N GLN A 510 -10.07 -13.95 34.09
CA GLN A 510 -8.78 -13.59 33.47
C GLN A 510 -7.67 -14.62 33.64
N ARG A 511 -7.73 -15.45 34.69
CA ARG A 511 -6.75 -16.51 34.98
C ARG A 511 -7.19 -17.87 34.47
N SER A 512 -8.41 -17.98 33.97
CA SER A 512 -8.95 -19.21 33.42
C SER A 512 -8.54 -19.41 31.96
N ALA A 513 -8.70 -20.64 31.46
CA ALA A 513 -8.61 -20.91 30.05
C ALA A 513 -9.85 -20.37 29.32
N HIS A 514 -9.64 -19.96 28.08
CA HIS A 514 -10.66 -19.43 27.16
C HIS A 514 -10.60 -20.19 25.85
N ASP A 515 -11.74 -20.77 25.47
CA ASP A 515 -11.88 -21.55 24.25
C ASP A 515 -13.08 -21.03 23.46
N LEU A 516 -12.82 -20.34 22.36
CA LEU A 516 -13.86 -19.76 21.50
C LEU A 516 -13.47 -19.84 20.04
N SER A 517 -14.44 -19.70 19.15
CA SER A 517 -14.19 -19.65 17.71
C SER A 517 -14.91 -18.49 17.04
N ILE A 518 -14.37 -18.04 15.91
CA ILE A 518 -15.01 -17.07 15.02
C ILE A 518 -15.13 -17.68 13.63
N ILE A 519 -16.33 -17.58 13.07
CA ILE A 519 -16.65 -18.01 11.71
C ILE A 519 -16.60 -16.81 10.76
N SER A 520 -17.34 -15.75 11.08
CA SER A 520 -17.40 -14.57 10.21
C SER A 520 -17.86 -13.30 10.93
N VAL A 521 -17.59 -12.16 10.29
CA VAL A 521 -18.20 -10.87 10.64
C VAL A 521 -18.78 -10.25 9.38
N SER A 522 -20.05 -9.86 9.44
CA SER A 522 -20.74 -9.19 8.34
C SER A 522 -21.48 -7.94 8.79
N LEU A 523 -21.82 -7.10 7.83
CA LEU A 523 -22.61 -5.88 8.01
C LEU A 523 -23.96 -6.01 7.30
N LYS A 524 -25.02 -5.51 7.93
CA LYS A 524 -26.40 -5.47 7.41
C LYS A 524 -27.06 -4.11 7.61
#